data_AF-A0A7L4QT69-F1
#
_entry.id   AF-A0A7L4QT69-F1
#
_cell.length_a   1.000
_cell.length_b   1.000
_cell.length_c   1.000
_cell.angle_alpha   90.00
_cell.angle_beta   90.00
_cell.angle_gamma   90.00
#
_symmetry.space_group_name_H-M   'P 1'
#
loop_
_entity.id
_entity.type
_entity.pdbx_description
1 polymer ?
#
loop_
_entity_poly.entity_id
_entity_poly.type
_entity_poly.pdbx_seq_one_letter_code
_entity_poly.pdbx_strand_id
1 'polypeptide(L)'
;MGRRLETVLLLLLASGIALSVAAHAFAVFPFDLKVTHELQEEDNPVFAAIMGAVSSLGDGWIPVLLVGAVTALCIIQKKYLEAVFVVATLSSVLLAAIIKVLVGRPRPPTFPLNPADLFVSFNQYSYPSGHVLFFVVFFGFLAFLAWMHLSGWQRVISMAVCGV
;
A
#
# COMPACT_ATOMS: atom_id res chain seq x y z
N MET A 1 12.19 4.10 -25.95
CA MET A 1 11.79 3.89 -24.54
C MET A 1 10.33 3.41 -24.40
N GLY A 2 9.37 3.85 -25.23
CA GLY A 2 7.92 3.60 -25.06
C GLY A 2 7.45 2.14 -25.04
N ARG A 3 7.77 1.34 -26.07
CA ARG A 3 7.23 -0.03 -26.19
C ARG A 3 7.51 -0.96 -25.00
N ARG A 4 8.70 -0.88 -24.39
CA ARG A 4 9.04 -1.72 -23.23
C ARG A 4 8.26 -1.31 -21.98
N LEU A 5 8.10 -0.01 -21.75
CA LEU A 5 7.33 0.51 -20.63
C LEU A 5 5.84 0.17 -20.78
N GLU A 6 5.29 0.34 -21.97
CA GLU A 6 3.91 -0.03 -22.30
C GLU A 6 3.66 -1.53 -22.02
N THR A 7 4.55 -2.41 -22.48
CA THR A 7 4.43 -3.85 -22.18
C THR A 7 4.45 -4.12 -20.68
N VAL A 8 5.34 -3.48 -19.91
CA VAL A 8 5.40 -3.67 -18.46
C VAL A 8 4.12 -3.20 -17.78
N LEU A 9 3.60 -2.02 -18.14
CA LEU A 9 2.35 -1.50 -17.59
C LEU A 9 1.16 -2.40 -17.92
N LEU A 10 1.09 -2.91 -19.15
CA LEU A 10 0.05 -3.86 -19.56
C LEU A 10 0.15 -5.18 -18.79
N LEU A 11 1.36 -5.69 -18.55
CA LEU A 11 1.56 -6.90 -17.75
C LEU A 11 1.17 -6.69 -16.29
N LEU A 12 1.53 -5.56 -15.70
CA LEU A 12 1.11 -5.21 -14.33
C LEU A 12 -0.40 -5.09 -14.23
N LEU A 13 -1.04 -4.39 -15.17
CA LEU A 13 -2.49 -4.27 -15.23
C LEU A 13 -3.17 -5.63 -15.39
N ALA A 14 -2.70 -6.45 -16.35
CA ALA A 14 -3.23 -7.79 -16.58
C ALA A 14 -3.08 -8.68 -15.34
N SER A 15 -1.94 -8.61 -14.64
CA SER A 15 -1.71 -9.35 -13.40
C SER A 15 -2.65 -8.89 -12.27
N GLY A 16 -2.89 -7.59 -12.12
CA GLY A 16 -3.82 -7.03 -11.14
C GLY A 16 -5.27 -7.44 -11.40
N ILE A 17 -5.69 -7.45 -12.67
CA ILE A 17 -7.02 -7.92 -13.08
C ILE A 17 -7.14 -9.43 -12.81
N ALA A 18 -6.16 -10.23 -13.25
CA ALA A 18 -6.16 -11.67 -13.04
C ALA A 18 -6.23 -12.02 -11.54
N LEU A 19 -5.48 -11.31 -10.69
CA LEU A 19 -5.49 -11.49 -9.24
C LEU A 19 -6.83 -11.08 -8.63
N SER A 20 -7.45 -10.00 -9.12
CA SER A 20 -8.79 -9.57 -8.67
C SER A 20 -9.87 -10.58 -9.02
N VAL A 21 -9.83 -11.14 -10.23
CA VAL A 21 -10.75 -12.21 -10.66
C VAL A 21 -10.53 -13.47 -9.82
N ALA A 22 -9.27 -13.85 -9.58
CA ALA A 22 -8.95 -14.99 -8.74
C ALA A 22 -9.42 -14.79 -7.28
N ALA A 23 -9.24 -13.59 -6.72
CA ALA A 23 -9.71 -13.25 -5.37
C ALA A 23 -11.25 -13.21 -5.24
N HIS A 24 -11.96 -12.95 -6.33
CA HIS A 24 -13.42 -13.05 -6.38
C HIS A 24 -13.89 -14.51 -6.49
N ALA A 25 -13.18 -15.33 -7.27
CA ALA A 25 -13.53 -16.74 -7.50
C ALA A 25 -13.15 -17.65 -6.32
N PHE A 26 -12.04 -17.37 -5.63
CA PHE A 26 -11.51 -18.17 -4.53
C PHE A 26 -11.58 -17.40 -3.21
N ALA A 27 -12.40 -17.89 -2.28
CA ALA A 27 -12.53 -17.29 -0.95
C ALA A 27 -11.19 -17.34 -0.17
N VAL A 28 -10.47 -18.47 -0.24
CA VAL A 28 -9.18 -18.67 0.43
C VAL A 28 -8.31 -19.59 -0.42
N PHE A 29 -7.09 -19.16 -0.75
CA PHE A 29 -6.11 -20.05 -1.38
C PHE A 29 -5.48 -20.96 -0.32
N PRO A 30 -5.28 -22.27 -0.59
CA PRO A 30 -4.63 -23.17 0.36
C PRO A 30 -3.22 -22.70 0.76
N PHE A 31 -2.51 -22.06 -0.18
CA PHE A 31 -1.21 -21.46 0.07
C PHE A 31 -1.29 -20.26 1.02
N ASP A 32 -2.32 -19.40 0.89
CA ASP A 32 -2.53 -18.26 1.80
C ASP A 32 -2.66 -18.74 3.26
N LEU A 33 -3.40 -19.83 3.51
CA LEU A 33 -3.58 -20.38 4.85
C LEU A 33 -2.28 -20.90 5.43
N LYS A 34 -1.50 -21.63 4.64
CA LYS A 34 -0.20 -22.15 5.08
C LYS A 34 0.72 -21.02 5.51
N VAL A 35 0.86 -19.98 4.69
CA VAL A 35 1.68 -18.80 5.01
C VAL A 35 1.14 -18.04 6.22
N THR A 36 -0.19 -17.91 6.34
CA THR A 36 -0.81 -17.24 7.49
C THR A 36 -0.52 -17.99 8.79
N HIS A 37 -0.64 -19.32 8.80
CA HIS A 37 -0.32 -20.13 9.97
C HIS A 37 1.16 -20.07 10.34
N GLU A 38 2.07 -20.20 9.37
CA GLU A 38 3.51 -20.08 9.62
C GLU A 38 3.88 -18.71 10.22
N LEU A 39 3.25 -17.62 9.76
CA LEU A 39 3.45 -16.28 10.34
C LEU A 39 2.82 -16.10 11.72
N GLN A 40 1.72 -16.80 12.01
CA GLN A 40 1.03 -16.74 13.31
C GLN A 40 1.71 -17.58 14.40
N GLU A 41 2.44 -18.62 14.00
CA GLU A 41 3.24 -19.46 14.91
C GLU A 41 4.55 -18.75 15.36
N GLU A 42 4.92 -17.64 14.72
CA GLU A 42 6.09 -16.85 15.09
C GLU A 42 5.80 -15.99 16.33
N ASP A 43 6.15 -16.52 17.50
CA ASP A 43 5.95 -15.86 18.81
C ASP A 43 6.99 -14.77 19.15
N ASN A 44 7.90 -14.42 18.23
CA ASN A 44 8.97 -13.48 18.52
C ASN A 44 8.43 -12.04 18.74
N PRO A 45 8.56 -11.48 19.95
CA PRO A 45 7.99 -10.17 20.27
C PRO A 45 8.66 -9.03 19.50
N VAL A 46 9.92 -9.18 19.09
CA VAL A 46 10.62 -8.19 18.27
C VAL A 46 10.06 -8.19 16.86
N PHE A 47 9.78 -9.36 16.30
CA PHE A 47 9.17 -9.50 14.99
C PHE A 47 7.76 -8.87 14.98
N ALA A 48 6.94 -9.19 15.97
CA ALA A 48 5.61 -8.60 16.12
C ALA A 48 5.67 -7.06 16.28
N ALA A 49 6.63 -6.54 17.05
CA ALA A 49 6.81 -5.10 17.22
C ALA A 49 7.19 -4.40 15.91
N ILE A 50 8.08 -5.00 15.10
CA ILE A 50 8.47 -4.44 13.79
C ILE A 50 7.28 -4.46 12.83
N MET A 51 6.56 -5.58 12.73
CA MET A 51 5.39 -5.70 11.87
C MET A 51 4.28 -4.71 12.26
N GLY A 52 4.04 -4.53 13.56
CA GLY A 52 3.11 -3.54 14.08
C GLY A 52 3.54 -2.11 13.79
N ALA A 53 4.81 -1.78 13.99
CA ALA A 53 5.35 -0.45 13.72
C ALA A 53 5.24 -0.08 12.24
N VAL A 54 5.61 -0.99 11.33
CA VAL A 54 5.46 -0.77 9.88
C VAL A 54 3.98 -0.63 9.50
N SER A 55 3.11 -1.49 10.02
CA SER A 55 1.67 -1.43 9.72
C SER A 55 1.02 -0.14 10.19
N SER A 56 1.47 0.41 11.33
CA SER A 56 0.93 1.68 11.87
C SER A 56 1.08 2.86 10.90
N LEU A 57 2.08 2.85 10.01
CA LEU A 57 2.27 3.90 9.01
C LEU A 57 1.15 3.95 7.97
N GLY A 58 0.47 2.83 7.74
CA GLY A 58 -0.64 2.70 6.81
C GLY A 58 -2.01 2.89 7.46
N ASP A 59 -2.06 3.09 8.78
CA ASP A 59 -3.28 3.02 9.57
C ASP A 59 -3.78 4.40 10.04
N GLY A 60 -5.09 4.49 10.24
CA GLY A 60 -5.76 5.67 10.77
C GLY A 60 -5.43 6.98 10.02
N TRP A 61 -4.96 7.97 10.76
CA TRP A 61 -4.64 9.31 10.25
C TRP A 61 -3.20 9.46 9.76
N ILE A 62 -2.32 8.48 10.01
CA ILE A 62 -0.89 8.59 9.71
C ILE A 62 -0.63 8.75 8.19
N PRO A 63 -1.28 7.98 7.29
CA PRO A 63 -1.17 8.20 5.84
C PRO A 63 -1.50 9.63 5.40
N VAL A 64 -2.56 10.21 5.97
CA VAL A 64 -3.02 11.57 5.64
C VAL A 64 -1.98 12.60 6.10
N LEU A 65 -1.44 12.43 7.31
CA LEU A 65 -0.37 13.29 7.84
C LEU A 65 0.90 13.19 7.00
N LEU A 66 1.30 11.98 6.57
CA LEU A 66 2.47 11.77 5.71
C LEU A 66 2.31 12.45 4.36
N VAL A 67 1.17 12.23 3.70
CA VAL A 67 0.85 12.88 2.41
C VAL A 67 0.83 14.40 2.58
N GLY A 68 0.20 14.91 3.64
CA GLY A 68 0.15 16.35 3.93
C GLY A 68 1.54 16.95 4.17
N ALA A 69 2.39 16.29 4.94
CA ALA A 69 3.75 16.74 5.24
C ALA A 69 4.61 16.83 3.97
N VAL A 70 4.59 15.80 3.12
CA VAL A 70 5.34 15.78 1.86
C VAL A 70 4.80 16.83 0.89
N THR A 71 3.47 16.98 0.81
CA THR A 71 2.83 18.00 -0.02
C THR A 71 3.27 19.41 0.39
N ALA A 72 3.26 19.70 1.70
CA ALA A 72 3.73 20.97 2.24
C ALA A 72 5.20 21.23 1.91
N LEU A 73 6.05 20.21 2.04
CA LEU A 73 7.47 20.30 1.67
C LEU A 73 7.66 20.61 0.18
N CYS A 74 6.89 19.96 -0.71
CA CYS A 74 6.92 20.26 -2.14
C CYS A 74 6.48 21.72 -2.43
N ILE A 75 5.43 22.20 -1.76
CA ILE A 75 4.95 23.59 -1.92
C ILE A 75 6.01 24.60 -1.45
N ILE A 76 6.66 24.36 -0.31
CA ILE A 76 7.73 25.23 0.22
C ILE A 76 8.92 25.29 -0.77
N GLN A 77 9.23 24.17 -1.42
CA GLN A 77 10.25 24.10 -2.47
C GLN A 77 9.79 24.64 -3.83
N LYS A 78 8.57 25.19 -3.94
CA LYS A 78 7.93 25.67 -5.18
C LYS A 78 7.76 24.58 -6.25
N LYS A 79 7.70 23.32 -5.82
CA LYS A 79 7.49 22.12 -6.64
C LYS A 79 6.02 21.75 -6.70
N TYR A 80 5.24 22.61 -7.35
CA TYR A 80 3.76 22.52 -7.33
C TYR A 80 3.23 21.29 -8.07
N LEU A 81 3.89 20.86 -9.16
CA LEU A 81 3.46 19.67 -9.91
C LEU A 81 3.64 18.41 -9.08
N GLU A 82 4.78 18.30 -8.40
CA GLU A 82 5.09 17.20 -7.49
C GLU A 82 4.10 17.18 -6.32
N ALA A 83 3.76 18.34 -5.76
CA ALA A 83 2.72 18.44 -4.72
C ALA A 83 1.36 17.88 -5.19
N VAL A 84 0.95 18.19 -6.43
CA VAL A 84 -0.28 17.64 -7.02
C VAL A 84 -0.20 16.12 -7.15
N PHE A 85 0.93 15.58 -7.63
CA PHE A 85 1.11 14.13 -7.73
C PHE A 85 1.15 13.43 -6.37
N VAL A 86 1.75 14.05 -5.35
CA VAL A 86 1.73 13.53 -3.97
C VAL A 86 0.29 13.43 -3.48
N VAL A 87 -0.53 14.47 -3.65
CA VAL A 87 -1.95 14.43 -3.28
C VAL A 87 -2.71 13.38 -4.09
N ALA A 88 -2.38 13.22 -5.37
CA ALA A 88 -3.00 12.22 -6.24
C ALA A 88 -2.78 10.78 -5.74
N THR A 89 -1.75 10.51 -4.93
CA THR A 89 -1.55 9.18 -4.32
C THR A 89 -2.73 8.75 -3.42
N LEU A 90 -3.50 9.69 -2.87
CA LEU A 90 -4.72 9.40 -2.10
C LEU A 90 -5.82 8.74 -2.94
N SER A 91 -5.77 8.86 -4.27
CA SER A 91 -6.67 8.13 -5.17
C SER A 91 -6.57 6.61 -5.02
N SER A 92 -5.42 6.09 -4.52
CA SER A 92 -5.24 4.67 -4.19
C SER A 92 -6.24 4.18 -3.15
N VAL A 93 -6.65 5.02 -2.21
CA VAL A 93 -7.64 4.70 -1.17
C VAL A 93 -9.02 4.51 -1.81
N LEU A 94 -9.40 5.43 -2.70
CA LEU A 94 -10.65 5.33 -3.46
C LEU A 94 -10.66 4.08 -4.33
N LEU A 95 -9.56 3.82 -5.05
CA LEU A 95 -9.41 2.63 -5.87
C LEU A 95 -9.52 1.35 -5.03
N ALA A 96 -8.85 1.29 -3.87
CA ALA A 96 -8.94 0.16 -2.94
C ALA A 96 -10.38 -0.06 -2.47
N ALA A 97 -11.10 1.01 -2.11
CA ALA A 97 -12.49 0.93 -1.68
C ALA A 97 -13.41 0.39 -2.79
N ILE A 98 -13.24 0.87 -4.02
CA ILE A 98 -14.01 0.39 -5.19
C ILE A 98 -13.74 -1.10 -5.42
N ILE A 99 -12.47 -1.52 -5.48
CA ILE A 99 -12.11 -2.93 -5.74
C ILE A 99 -12.62 -3.82 -4.60
N LYS A 100 -12.54 -3.37 -3.34
CA LYS A 100 -13.08 -4.13 -2.20
C LYS A 100 -14.56 -4.43 -2.35
N VAL A 101 -15.36 -3.43 -2.74
CA VAL A 101 -16.80 -3.60 -2.96
C VAL A 101 -17.09 -4.52 -4.15
N LEU A 102 -16.32 -4.39 -5.24
CA LEU A 102 -16.50 -5.21 -6.45
C LEU A 102 -16.12 -6.68 -6.22
N VAL A 103 -15.03 -6.94 -5.51
CA VAL A 103 -14.53 -8.30 -5.26
C VAL A 103 -15.34 -8.98 -4.16
N GLY A 104 -15.76 -8.25 -3.12
CA GLY A 104 -16.67 -8.75 -2.10
C GLY A 104 -16.11 -9.89 -1.23
N ARG A 105 -14.78 -10.09 -1.19
CA ARG A 105 -14.13 -11.22 -0.49
C ARG A 105 -14.19 -11.05 1.04
N PRO A 106 -14.96 -11.87 1.78
CA PRO A 106 -15.12 -11.72 3.22
C PRO A 106 -13.83 -12.09 3.99
N ARG A 107 -13.57 -11.41 5.11
CA ARG A 107 -12.53 -11.81 6.07
C ARG A 107 -12.95 -13.08 6.82
N PRO A 108 -11.99 -13.93 7.26
CA PRO A 108 -12.28 -14.98 8.23
C PRO A 108 -12.92 -14.38 9.49
N PRO A 109 -13.94 -15.02 10.09
CA PRO A 109 -14.68 -14.49 11.24
C PRO A 109 -13.82 -14.35 12.51
N THR A 110 -12.64 -14.98 12.54
CA THR A 110 -11.66 -14.88 13.62
C THR A 110 -10.78 -13.64 13.57
N PHE A 111 -10.90 -12.80 12.53
CA PHE A 111 -10.10 -11.59 12.41
C PHE A 111 -10.67 -10.47 13.30
N PRO A 112 -9.96 -10.02 14.35
CA PRO A 112 -10.45 -8.97 15.22
C PRO A 112 -10.56 -7.65 14.44
N LEU A 113 -11.76 -7.08 14.39
CA LEU A 113 -11.97 -5.72 13.88
C LEU A 113 -11.46 -4.75 14.93
N ASN A 114 -10.50 -3.89 14.57
CA ASN A 114 -10.01 -2.88 15.48
C ASN A 114 -11.06 -1.74 15.53
N PRO A 115 -11.62 -1.40 16.71
CA PRO A 115 -12.59 -0.30 16.83
C PRO A 115 -12.02 1.06 16.43
N ALA A 116 -10.69 1.20 16.36
CA ALA A 116 -9.99 2.40 15.92
C ALA A 116 -9.94 2.57 14.39
N ASP A 117 -10.39 1.56 13.61
CA ASP A 117 -10.42 1.65 12.16
C ASP A 117 -11.46 2.69 11.71
N LEU A 118 -10.99 3.78 11.10
CA LEU A 118 -11.85 4.82 10.50
C LEU A 118 -12.87 4.27 9.49
N PHE A 119 -12.63 3.07 8.95
CA PHE A 119 -13.40 2.43 7.89
C PHE A 119 -13.83 1.00 8.27
N VAL A 120 -14.43 0.82 9.45
CA VAL A 120 -14.93 -0.48 9.96
C VAL A 120 -15.73 -1.27 8.91
N SER A 121 -16.55 -0.60 8.08
CA SER A 121 -17.34 -1.22 7.01
C SER A 121 -16.51 -1.75 5.83
N PHE A 122 -15.34 -1.14 5.55
CA PHE A 122 -14.42 -1.59 4.49
C PHE A 122 -13.35 -2.56 5.00
N ASN A 123 -13.19 -2.69 6.32
CA ASN A 123 -12.25 -3.65 6.91
C ASN A 123 -12.81 -5.08 6.95
N GLN A 124 -14.08 -5.26 6.55
CA GLN A 124 -14.71 -6.58 6.36
C GLN A 124 -14.19 -7.34 5.12
N TYR A 125 -13.50 -6.64 4.21
CA TYR A 125 -12.95 -7.23 2.99
C TYR A 125 -11.43 -7.43 3.07
N SER A 126 -10.99 -8.62 2.65
CA SER A 126 -9.58 -9.03 2.68
C SER A 126 -8.78 -8.56 1.47
N TYR A 127 -9.44 -8.27 0.35
CA TYR A 127 -8.79 -7.94 -0.91
C TYR A 127 -9.37 -6.67 -1.54
N PRO A 128 -8.53 -5.77 -2.06
CA PRO A 128 -7.07 -5.68 -1.86
C PRO A 128 -6.72 -5.11 -0.47
N SER A 129 -5.45 -5.25 -0.06
CA SER A 129 -4.95 -4.58 1.13
C SER A 129 -4.79 -3.08 0.87
N GLY A 130 -5.53 -2.26 1.62
CA GLY A 130 -5.45 -0.79 1.50
C GLY A 130 -4.09 -0.24 1.94
N HIS A 131 -3.50 -0.82 3.00
CA HIS A 131 -2.18 -0.43 3.50
C HIS A 131 -1.11 -0.70 2.45
N VAL A 132 -1.13 -1.89 1.81
CA VAL A 132 -0.17 -2.25 0.76
C VAL A 132 -0.34 -1.34 -0.46
N LEU A 133 -1.59 -1.09 -0.91
CA LEU A 133 -1.83 -0.17 -2.02
C LEU A 133 -1.33 1.24 -1.73
N PHE A 134 -1.60 1.75 -0.52
CA PHE A 134 -1.07 3.03 -0.09
C PHE A 134 0.47 3.00 -0.10
N PHE A 135 1.10 1.95 0.44
CA PHE A 135 2.55 1.88 0.52
C PHE A 135 3.21 1.87 -0.85
N VAL A 136 2.73 1.00 -1.75
CA VAL A 136 3.27 0.88 -3.11
C VAL A 136 3.12 2.19 -3.88
N VAL A 137 1.98 2.87 -3.77
CA VAL A 137 1.73 4.12 -4.52
C VAL A 137 2.46 5.30 -3.90
N PHE A 138 2.35 5.52 -2.59
CA PHE A 138 2.92 6.67 -1.91
C PHE A 138 4.44 6.57 -1.72
N PHE A 139 4.94 5.49 -1.12
CA PHE A 139 6.38 5.31 -0.94
C PHE A 139 7.08 5.03 -2.27
N GLY A 140 6.43 4.33 -3.21
CA GLY A 140 6.95 4.21 -4.58
C GLY A 140 7.14 5.57 -5.27
N PHE A 141 6.17 6.48 -5.11
CA PHE A 141 6.31 7.84 -5.64
C PHE A 141 7.37 8.67 -4.89
N LEU A 142 7.50 8.50 -3.57
CA LEU A 142 8.59 9.11 -2.79
C LEU A 142 9.96 8.62 -3.25
N ALA A 143 10.12 7.33 -3.54
CA ALA A 143 11.35 6.77 -4.09
C ALA A 143 11.69 7.40 -5.44
N PHE A 144 10.68 7.62 -6.30
CA PHE A 144 10.84 8.32 -7.56
C PHE A 144 11.29 9.79 -7.37
N LEU A 145 10.64 10.54 -6.47
CA LEU A 145 11.04 11.91 -6.14
C LEU A 145 12.46 11.98 -5.56
N ALA A 146 12.81 11.04 -4.69
CA ALA A 146 14.15 10.92 -4.13
C ALA A 146 15.18 10.65 -5.22
N TRP A 147 14.87 9.76 -6.16
CA TRP A 147 15.74 9.47 -7.30
C TRP A 147 15.99 10.71 -8.17
N MET A 148 14.95 11.53 -8.37
CA MET A 148 15.00 12.70 -9.25
C MET A 148 15.67 13.93 -8.62
N HIS A 149 15.55 14.11 -7.30
CA HIS A 149 15.98 15.33 -6.62
C HIS A 149 17.13 15.17 -5.63
N LEU A 150 17.38 13.97 -5.12
CA LEU A 150 18.47 13.72 -4.17
C LEU A 150 19.68 13.14 -4.91
N SER A 151 20.87 13.40 -4.36
CA SER A 151 22.13 12.86 -4.89
C SER A 151 22.95 12.18 -3.78
N GLY A 152 23.85 11.28 -4.19
CA GLY A 152 24.74 10.54 -3.30
C GLY A 152 24.01 9.64 -2.29
N TRP A 153 24.53 9.59 -1.08
CA TRP A 153 24.04 8.79 0.05
C TRP A 153 22.59 9.07 0.45
N GLN A 154 22.12 10.32 0.38
CA GLN A 154 20.73 10.67 0.72
C GLN A 154 19.72 9.96 -0.19
N ARG A 155 20.02 9.87 -1.49
CA ARG A 155 19.19 9.12 -2.46
C ARG A 155 19.12 7.64 -2.10
N VAL A 156 20.26 7.04 -1.74
CA VAL A 156 20.33 5.60 -1.40
C VAL A 156 19.51 5.31 -0.14
N ILE A 157 19.65 6.14 0.89
CA ILE A 157 18.89 6.00 2.14
C ILE A 157 17.39 6.15 1.88
N SER A 158 16.98 7.19 1.15
CA SER A 158 15.57 7.40 0.84
C SER A 158 14.97 6.28 0.02
N MET A 159 15.70 5.72 -0.95
CA MET A 159 15.22 4.55 -1.70
C MET A 159 15.13 3.30 -0.83
N ALA A 160 16.10 3.06 0.07
CA ALA A 160 16.06 1.93 0.97
C ALA A 160 14.87 2.02 1.95
N VAL A 161 14.57 3.22 2.45
CA VAL A 161 13.43 3.46 3.34
C VAL A 161 12.09 3.35 2.60
N CYS A 162 12.03 3.74 1.32
CA CYS A 162 10.80 3.69 0.54
C CYS A 162 10.58 2.35 -0.19
N GLY A 163 11.60 1.49 -0.24
CA GLY A 163 11.57 0.19 -0.91
C GLY A 163 11.15 -0.98 -0.01
N VAL A 164 10.52 -0.70 1.13
CA VAL A 164 9.99 -1.69 2.08
C VAL A 164 8.89 -2.53 1.45
#